data_AF-A0A9X8CXL2-F1
#
_entry.id   AF-A0A9X8CXL2-F1
#
_cell.length_a   1.000
_cell.length_b   1.000
_cell.length_c   1.000
_cell.angle_alpha   90.00
_cell.angle_beta   90.00
_cell.angle_gamma   90.00
#
_symmetry.space_group_name_H-M   'P 1'
#
loop_
_entity.id
_entity.type
_entity.pdbx_description
1 polymer ?
#
loop_
_entity_poly.entity_id
_entity_poly.type
_entity_poly.pdbx_seq_one_letter_code
_entity_poly.pdbx_strand_id
1 'polypeptide(L)'
;SKFGNKGVRALILTPTRELAAQVEESVRGYAKYLDNISSTVIFGGVGMNPQIDRIKRGVDILVATPGRLLDLQQQGFLDLSTVQILVLDEADRMLDMGFIHDVKKVLALVPKNKQSLLFSATFSDEIRELANTLLKNPQSIQVTPSNTTVQRITQVIHPVGRGKKKQALLHIIQEHDWSQVLVVTRTKFGANNVA
;
A
#
# COMPACT_ATOMS: atom_id res chain seq x y z
N SER A 1 -0.89 28.18 2.58
CA SER A 1 0.16 27.25 3.07
C SER A 1 1.34 28.08 3.53
N LYS A 2 2.19 27.58 4.43
CA LYS A 2 3.45 28.25 4.82
C LYS A 2 4.40 28.52 3.63
N PHE A 3 4.10 27.95 2.46
CA PHE A 3 4.92 27.99 1.25
C PHE A 3 4.32 28.80 0.08
N GLY A 4 3.23 29.56 0.27
CA GLY A 4 2.74 30.51 -0.75
C GLY A 4 2.33 29.92 -2.11
N ASN A 5 2.33 28.59 -2.26
CA ASN A 5 2.00 27.83 -3.47
C ASN A 5 1.24 26.54 -3.11
N LYS A 6 0.64 25.88 -4.12
CA LYS A 6 -0.16 24.64 -4.01
C LYS A 6 0.40 23.65 -2.96
N GLY A 7 -0.39 23.36 -1.93
CA GLY A 7 -0.07 22.37 -0.90
C GLY A 7 -0.73 21.02 -1.18
N VAL A 8 -0.24 19.98 -0.50
CA VAL A 8 -0.79 18.62 -0.62
C VAL A 8 -2.25 18.63 -0.16
N ARG A 9 -3.17 18.36 -1.09
CA ARG A 9 -4.62 18.29 -0.85
C ARG A 9 -5.05 16.85 -0.54
N ALA A 10 -4.46 15.88 -1.23
CA ALA A 10 -4.69 14.46 -1.00
C ALA A 10 -3.38 13.76 -0.63
N LEU A 11 -3.39 13.01 0.47
CA LEU A 11 -2.29 12.17 0.91
C LEU A 11 -2.74 10.71 0.87
N ILE A 12 -1.99 9.87 0.15
CA ILE A 12 -2.21 8.42 0.08
C ILE A 12 -1.02 7.72 0.74
N LEU A 13 -1.29 6.97 1.81
CA LEU A 13 -0.31 6.16 2.50
C LEU A 13 -0.39 4.71 2.02
N THR A 14 0.76 4.15 1.65
CA THR A 14 0.91 2.76 1.24
C THR A 14 2.05 2.09 2.03
N PRO A 15 1.99 0.77 2.28
CA PRO A 15 3.01 0.05 3.05
C PRO A 15 4.35 -0.11 2.32
N THR A 16 4.34 -0.22 0.99
CA THR A 16 5.53 -0.57 0.20
C THR A 16 5.86 0.44 -0.88
N ARG A 17 7.12 0.44 -1.31
CA ARG A 17 7.62 1.31 -2.37
C ARG A 17 6.95 0.98 -3.70
N GLU A 18 6.78 -0.31 -3.96
CA GLU A 18 6.19 -0.85 -5.18
C GLU A 18 4.73 -0.43 -5.29
N LEU A 19 3.94 -0.58 -4.21
CA LEU A 19 2.55 -0.13 -4.21
C LEU A 19 2.46 1.40 -4.32
N ALA A 20 3.32 2.15 -3.61
CA ALA A 20 3.36 3.60 -3.74
C ALA A 20 3.56 4.07 -5.19
N ALA A 21 4.50 3.43 -5.90
CA ALA A 21 4.79 3.75 -7.30
C ALA A 21 3.62 3.39 -8.22
N GLN A 22 2.99 2.23 -8.02
CA GLN A 22 1.82 1.78 -8.80
C GLN A 22 0.61 2.70 -8.62
N VAL A 23 0.35 3.14 -7.38
CA VAL A 23 -0.74 4.06 -7.08
C VAL A 23 -0.48 5.43 -7.71
N GLU A 24 0.74 5.96 -7.62
CA GLU A 24 1.07 7.25 -8.26
C GLU A 24 0.98 7.17 -9.78
N GLU A 25 1.42 6.07 -10.38
CA GLU A 25 1.28 5.85 -11.81
C GLU A 25 -0.19 5.85 -12.24
N SER A 26 -1.05 5.20 -11.46
CA SER A 26 -2.49 5.20 -11.68
C SER A 26 -3.08 6.61 -11.56
N VAL A 27 -2.72 7.36 -10.51
CA VAL A 27 -3.13 8.76 -10.31
C VAL A 27 -2.74 9.62 -11.51
N ARG A 28 -1.50 9.51 -12.00
CA ARG A 28 -1.02 10.22 -13.18
C ARG A 28 -1.79 9.84 -14.44
N GLY A 29 -2.15 8.56 -14.59
CA GLY A 29 -3.01 8.09 -15.67
C GLY A 29 -4.39 8.75 -15.65
N TYR A 30 -5.04 8.78 -14.47
CA TYR A 30 -6.37 9.39 -14.30
C TYR A 30 -6.33 10.92 -14.45
N ALA A 31 -5.27 11.57 -13.98
CA ALA A 31 -5.12 13.02 -14.03
C ALA A 31 -4.60 13.55 -15.38
N LYS A 32 -4.23 12.69 -16.33
CA LYS A 32 -3.57 13.06 -17.59
C LYS A 32 -4.30 14.13 -18.40
N TYR A 33 -5.63 14.15 -18.35
CA TYR A 33 -6.49 15.09 -19.09
C TYR A 33 -7.12 16.17 -18.20
N LEU A 34 -6.68 16.26 -16.94
CA LEU A 34 -7.15 17.27 -16.01
C LEU A 34 -6.11 18.37 -15.92
N ASP A 35 -6.53 19.60 -16.21
CA ASP A 35 -5.67 20.75 -16.04
C ASP A 35 -5.30 20.91 -14.56
N ASN A 36 -4.02 21.22 -14.32
CA ASN A 36 -3.53 21.70 -13.03
C ASN A 36 -3.62 20.71 -11.86
N ILE A 37 -3.57 19.40 -12.08
CA ILE A 37 -3.37 18.40 -11.02
C ILE A 37 -1.95 17.81 -11.10
N SER A 38 -1.13 18.06 -10.08
CA SER A 38 0.19 17.43 -9.95
C SER A 38 0.20 16.31 -8.92
N SER A 39 0.82 15.18 -9.26
CA SER A 39 1.08 14.07 -8.34
C SER A 39 2.56 13.81 -8.17
N THR A 40 2.95 13.26 -7.03
CA THR A 40 4.27 12.64 -6.89
C THR A 40 4.25 11.52 -5.85
N VAL A 41 5.32 10.72 -5.85
CA VAL A 41 5.53 9.63 -4.90
C VAL A 41 6.81 9.83 -4.10
N ILE A 42 6.77 9.49 -2.80
CA ILE A 42 7.93 9.49 -1.91
C ILE A 42 8.03 8.19 -1.12
N PHE A 43 9.23 7.62 -1.06
CA PHE A 43 9.49 6.42 -0.28
C PHE A 43 10.98 6.25 0.06
N GLY A 44 11.26 5.36 1.02
CA GLY A 44 12.60 5.03 1.51
C GLY A 44 13.49 4.30 0.51
N GLY A 45 14.79 4.19 0.80
CA GLY A 45 15.73 3.40 -0.02
C GLY A 45 16.17 4.04 -1.34
N VAL A 46 15.81 5.30 -1.57
CA VAL A 46 16.36 6.15 -2.65
C VAL A 46 16.72 7.53 -2.11
N GLY A 47 17.55 8.27 -2.85
CA GLY A 47 17.99 9.62 -2.49
C GLY A 47 16.84 10.57 -2.17
N MET A 48 17.02 11.42 -1.16
CA MET A 48 15.98 12.30 -0.64
C MET A 48 15.84 13.60 -1.46
N ASN A 49 16.96 14.16 -1.94
CA ASN A 49 16.98 15.43 -2.67
C ASN A 49 16.05 15.46 -3.90
N PRO A 50 16.03 14.43 -4.78
CA PRO A 50 15.09 14.41 -5.89
C PRO A 50 13.61 14.44 -5.45
N GLN A 51 13.29 13.87 -4.29
CA GLN A 51 11.94 13.90 -3.73
C GLN A 51 11.59 15.29 -3.19
N ILE A 52 12.53 15.94 -2.49
CA ILE A 52 12.40 17.31 -2.00
C ILE A 52 12.16 18.27 -3.17
N ASP A 53 12.92 18.16 -4.25
CA ASP A 53 12.79 19.03 -5.42
C ASP A 53 11.42 18.89 -6.09
N ARG A 54 10.86 17.68 -6.13
CA ARG A 54 9.49 17.45 -6.63
C ARG A 54 8.44 18.09 -5.73
N ILE A 55 8.56 17.94 -4.40
CA ILE A 55 7.63 18.55 -3.44
C ILE A 55 7.67 20.08 -3.53
N LYS A 56 8.86 20.68 -3.63
CA LYS A 56 9.04 22.14 -3.70
C LYS A 56 8.36 22.79 -4.91
N ARG A 57 8.14 22.04 -5.99
CA ARG A 57 7.41 22.54 -7.19
C ARG A 57 5.90 22.69 -6.95
N GLY A 58 5.38 22.18 -5.83
CA GLY A 58 3.95 22.15 -5.53
C GLY A 58 3.31 20.84 -6.02
N VAL A 59 2.66 20.14 -5.11
CA VAL A 59 2.05 18.82 -5.34
C VAL A 59 0.61 18.85 -4.81
N ASP A 60 -0.35 18.47 -5.64
CA ASP A 60 -1.75 18.32 -5.23
C ASP A 60 -2.01 16.97 -4.55
N ILE A 61 -1.44 15.89 -5.10
CA ILE A 61 -1.61 14.52 -4.63
C ILE A 61 -0.26 13.89 -4.30
N LEU A 62 -0.04 13.54 -3.04
CA LEU A 62 1.18 12.90 -2.58
C LEU A 62 0.89 11.43 -2.23
N VAL A 63 1.59 10.51 -2.88
CA VAL A 63 1.62 9.09 -2.50
C VAL A 63 2.89 8.82 -1.70
N ALA A 64 2.79 8.17 -0.55
CA ALA A 64 3.93 8.03 0.35
C ALA A 64 3.94 6.73 1.16
N THR A 65 5.14 6.24 1.45
CA THR A 65 5.35 5.29 2.56
C THR A 65 5.51 6.06 3.88
N PRO A 66 4.93 5.60 5.01
CA PRO A 66 4.89 6.35 6.28
C PRO A 66 6.25 6.88 6.78
N GLY A 67 7.28 6.04 6.81
CA GLY A 67 8.60 6.44 7.32
C GLY A 67 9.20 7.63 6.56
N ARG A 68 9.26 7.54 5.21
CA ARG A 68 9.81 8.63 4.38
C ARG A 68 9.00 9.92 4.49
N LEU A 69 7.68 9.81 4.64
CA LEU A 69 6.81 10.97 4.83
C LEU A 69 7.19 11.72 6.11
N LEU A 70 7.37 10.99 7.21
CA LEU A 70 7.75 11.55 8.50
C LEU A 70 9.16 12.13 8.46
N ASP A 71 10.12 11.46 7.82
CA ASP A 71 11.49 11.98 7.68
C ASP A 71 11.50 13.37 7.03
N LEU A 72 10.78 13.52 5.91
CA LEU A 72 10.69 14.77 5.17
C LEU A 72 9.92 15.85 5.93
N GLN A 73 8.87 15.47 6.65
CA GLN A 73 8.11 16.40 7.48
C GLN A 73 8.94 16.90 8.66
N GLN A 74 9.65 16.02 9.36
CA GLN A 74 10.50 16.37 10.52
C GLN A 74 11.64 17.31 10.12
N GLN A 75 12.20 17.14 8.92
CA GLN A 75 13.22 18.04 8.38
C GLN A 75 12.67 19.36 7.83
N GLY A 76 11.35 19.57 7.87
CA GLY A 76 10.71 20.81 7.43
C GLY A 76 10.54 20.94 5.91
N PHE A 77 10.71 19.86 5.15
CA PHE A 77 10.53 19.86 3.69
C PHE A 77 9.09 19.61 3.24
N LEU A 78 8.20 19.25 4.17
CA LEU A 78 6.82 18.92 3.88
C LEU A 78 5.86 19.52 4.91
N ASP A 79 4.81 20.18 4.42
CA ASP A 79 3.70 20.69 5.22
C ASP A 79 2.43 19.93 4.87
N LEU A 80 1.86 19.26 5.88
CA LEU A 80 0.65 18.43 5.76
C LEU A 80 -0.61 19.17 6.22
N SER A 81 -0.52 20.43 6.64
CA SER A 81 -1.65 21.21 7.17
C SER A 81 -2.74 21.50 6.14
N THR A 82 -2.48 21.28 4.86
CA THR A 82 -3.45 21.50 3.77
C THR A 82 -4.18 20.23 3.33
N VAL A 83 -3.88 19.08 3.95
CA VAL A 83 -4.48 17.80 3.57
C VAL A 83 -5.98 17.81 3.86
N GLN A 84 -6.77 17.58 2.81
CA GLN A 84 -8.23 17.49 2.85
C GLN A 84 -8.72 16.05 2.72
N ILE A 85 -7.94 15.19 2.06
CA ILE A 85 -8.23 13.77 1.85
C ILE A 85 -7.02 12.96 2.32
N LEU A 86 -7.26 12.01 3.23
CA LEU A 86 -6.27 11.03 3.66
C LEU A 86 -6.74 9.63 3.28
N VAL A 87 -5.88 8.86 2.61
CA VAL A 87 -6.13 7.46 2.26
C VAL A 87 -5.09 6.60 2.94
N LEU A 88 -5.52 5.54 3.62
CA LEU A 88 -4.67 4.43 4.07
C LEU A 88 -4.99 3.22 3.20
N ASP A 89 -4.05 2.79 2.39
CA ASP A 89 -4.18 1.63 1.52
C ASP A 89 -3.35 0.45 2.03
N GLU A 90 -3.88 -0.77 1.92
CA GLU A 90 -3.36 -1.99 2.56
C GLU A 90 -3.03 -1.77 4.06
N ALA A 91 -4.02 -1.30 4.83
CA ALA A 91 -3.82 -0.93 6.23
C ALA A 91 -3.36 -2.10 7.11
N ASP A 92 -3.91 -3.30 6.92
CA ASP A 92 -3.46 -4.54 7.58
C ASP A 92 -1.98 -4.81 7.35
N ARG A 93 -1.50 -4.66 6.12
CA ARG A 93 -0.08 -4.82 5.82
C ARG A 93 0.78 -3.74 6.47
N MET A 94 0.29 -2.50 6.60
CA MET A 94 1.00 -1.46 7.36
C MET A 94 1.16 -1.87 8.84
N LEU A 95 0.17 -2.54 9.43
CA LEU A 95 0.26 -3.07 10.79
C LEU A 95 1.28 -4.21 10.88
N ASP A 96 1.24 -5.17 9.95
CA ASP A 96 2.19 -6.29 9.90
C ASP A 96 3.66 -5.83 9.79
N MET A 97 3.87 -4.69 9.12
CA MET A 97 5.19 -4.07 8.95
C MET A 97 5.59 -3.16 10.14
N GLY A 98 4.74 -3.03 11.15
CA GLY A 98 4.99 -2.21 12.34
C GLY A 98 4.82 -0.70 12.13
N PHE A 99 4.22 -0.27 11.01
CA PHE A 99 4.04 1.16 10.71
C PHE A 99 2.90 1.83 11.48
N ILE A 100 2.20 1.12 12.37
CA ILE A 100 1.09 1.69 13.15
C ILE A 100 1.49 2.95 13.92
N HIS A 101 2.69 2.99 14.50
CA HIS A 101 3.18 4.17 15.21
C HIS A 101 3.44 5.35 14.28
N ASP A 102 3.96 5.08 13.09
CA ASP A 102 4.21 6.11 12.09
C ASP A 102 2.92 6.66 11.51
N VAL A 103 1.94 5.80 11.22
CA VAL A 103 0.59 6.20 10.84
C VAL A 103 -0.03 7.10 11.91
N LYS A 104 0.03 6.72 13.19
CA LYS A 104 -0.47 7.56 14.30
C LYS A 104 0.20 8.93 14.35
N LYS A 105 1.50 9.03 14.10
CA LYS A 105 2.21 10.32 13.99
C LYS A 105 1.72 11.15 12.80
N VAL A 106 1.52 10.53 11.64
CA VAL A 106 0.97 11.22 10.46
C VAL A 106 -0.42 11.77 10.76
N LEU A 107 -1.27 11.02 11.45
CA LEU A 107 -2.61 11.47 11.85
C LEU A 107 -2.61 12.71 12.74
N ALA A 108 -1.58 12.88 13.57
CA ALA A 108 -1.41 14.06 14.40
C ALA A 108 -0.95 15.30 13.61
N LEU A 109 -0.34 15.11 12.43
CA LEU A 109 0.23 16.18 11.59
C LEU A 109 -0.76 16.72 10.55
N VAL A 110 -1.73 15.91 10.14
CA VAL A 110 -2.78 16.30 9.19
C VAL A 110 -3.96 16.98 9.91
N PRO A 111 -4.77 17.80 9.22
CA PRO A 111 -5.96 18.41 9.81
C PRO A 111 -6.92 17.39 10.43
N LYS A 112 -7.59 17.81 11.51
CA LYS A 112 -8.65 17.00 12.15
C LYS A 112 -9.87 16.86 11.24
N ASN A 113 -10.26 17.95 10.59
CA ASN A 113 -11.37 17.95 9.64
C ASN A 113 -10.85 17.65 8.23
N LYS A 114 -10.95 16.37 7.84
CA LYS A 114 -10.57 15.84 6.53
C LYS A 114 -11.46 14.66 6.21
N GLN A 115 -11.62 14.36 4.92
CA GLN A 115 -12.15 13.07 4.51
C GLN A 115 -11.06 12.02 4.71
N SER A 116 -11.42 10.86 5.27
CA SER A 116 -10.49 9.75 5.44
C SER A 116 -11.08 8.49 4.84
N LEU A 117 -10.23 7.72 4.15
CA LEU A 117 -10.56 6.43 3.56
C LEU A 117 -9.55 5.40 4.08
N LEU A 118 -10.04 4.22 4.42
CA LEU A 118 -9.23 3.10 4.87
C LEU A 118 -9.59 1.89 4.00
N PHE A 119 -8.57 1.34 3.34
CA PHE A 119 -8.67 0.11 2.57
C PHE A 119 -7.82 -0.96 3.24
N SER A 120 -8.43 -2.13 3.45
CA SER A 120 -7.80 -3.26 4.13
C SER A 120 -8.43 -4.54 3.63
N ALA A 121 -7.62 -5.58 3.41
CA ALA A 121 -8.13 -6.89 3.02
C ALA A 121 -8.73 -7.62 4.22
N THR A 122 -8.21 -7.34 5.42
CA THR A 122 -8.66 -7.92 6.69
C THR A 122 -9.12 -6.83 7.65
N PHE A 123 -10.06 -7.18 8.53
CA PHE A 123 -10.52 -6.33 9.63
C PHE A 123 -10.24 -7.04 10.96
N SER A 124 -8.97 -7.09 11.35
CA SER A 124 -8.58 -7.41 12.72
C SER A 124 -9.09 -6.34 13.69
N ASP A 125 -9.05 -6.63 15.00
CA ASP A 125 -9.46 -5.65 16.01
C ASP A 125 -8.58 -4.39 16.00
N GLU A 126 -7.30 -4.54 15.67
CA GLU A 126 -6.37 -3.41 15.52
C GLU A 126 -6.73 -2.52 14.33
N ILE A 127 -7.17 -3.12 13.21
CA ILE A 127 -7.69 -2.36 12.06
C ILE A 127 -8.99 -1.64 12.42
N ARG A 128 -9.87 -2.27 13.19
CA ARG A 128 -11.09 -1.61 13.68
C ARG A 128 -10.76 -0.43 14.61
N GLU A 129 -9.78 -0.59 15.50
CA GLU A 129 -9.32 0.50 16.37
C GLU A 129 -8.71 1.66 15.56
N LEU A 130 -7.89 1.34 14.56
CA LEU A 130 -7.34 2.33 13.65
C LEU A 130 -8.44 3.06 12.88
N ALA A 131 -9.42 2.32 12.34
CA ALA A 131 -10.56 2.87 11.64
C ALA A 131 -11.39 3.82 12.54
N ASN A 132 -11.64 3.44 13.79
CA ASN A 132 -12.36 4.28 14.76
C ASN A 132 -11.62 5.58 15.11
N THR A 133 -10.29 5.55 15.07
CA THR A 133 -9.45 6.73 15.32
C THR A 133 -9.36 7.64 14.11
N LEU A 134 -9.32 7.05 12.91
CA LEU A 134 -9.09 7.73 11.64
C LEU A 134 -10.39 8.30 11.04
N LEU A 135 -11.47 7.53 11.07
CA LEU A 135 -12.69 7.76 10.31
C LEU A 135 -13.78 8.39 11.19
N LYS A 136 -14.61 9.24 10.57
CA LYS A 136 -15.76 9.87 11.23
C LYS A 136 -17.04 9.37 10.57
N ASN A 137 -17.84 8.58 11.30
CA ASN A 137 -19.08 7.96 10.81
C ASN A 137 -18.92 7.30 9.42
N PRO A 138 -17.99 6.33 9.26
CA PRO A 138 -17.67 5.78 7.95
C PRO A 138 -18.82 4.95 7.37
N GLN A 139 -18.97 5.02 6.05
CA GLN A 139 -19.70 4.00 5.30
C GLN A 139 -18.79 2.79 5.14
N SER A 140 -19.25 1.62 5.61
CA SER A 140 -18.51 0.37 5.46
C SER A 140 -18.99 -0.36 4.22
N ILE A 141 -18.06 -0.69 3.32
CA ILE A 141 -18.32 -1.45 2.10
C ILE A 141 -17.46 -2.71 2.17
N GLN A 142 -18.11 -3.87 2.22
CA GLN A 142 -17.45 -5.17 2.25
C GLN A 142 -17.90 -5.98 1.03
N VAL A 143 -16.98 -6.27 0.11
CA VAL A 143 -17.27 -6.97 -1.15
C VAL A 143 -17.40 -8.48 -0.95
N THR A 144 -16.81 -9.04 0.11
CA THR A 144 -16.85 -10.49 0.38
C THR A 144 -16.96 -10.76 1.89
N PRO A 145 -17.92 -11.58 2.36
CA PRO A 145 -17.95 -12.01 3.76
C PRO A 145 -16.72 -12.85 4.09
N SER A 146 -16.18 -12.63 5.28
CA SER A 146 -14.86 -13.06 5.80
C SER A 146 -14.55 -14.57 5.72
N ASN A 147 -15.55 -15.40 5.44
CA ASN A 147 -15.46 -16.86 5.58
C ASN A 147 -15.61 -17.67 4.28
N THR A 148 -15.79 -17.05 3.11
CA THR A 148 -16.14 -17.81 1.90
C THR A 148 -14.96 -18.22 1.02
N THR A 149 -13.79 -17.56 1.12
CA THR A 149 -12.64 -17.88 0.27
C THR A 149 -12.03 -19.24 0.62
N VAL A 150 -11.86 -19.55 1.91
CA VAL A 150 -11.27 -20.82 2.36
C VAL A 150 -12.17 -22.01 2.03
N GLN A 151 -13.50 -21.85 2.10
CA GLN A 151 -14.44 -22.92 1.73
C GLN A 151 -14.46 -23.22 0.23
N ARG A 152 -13.97 -22.31 -0.62
CA ARG A 152 -13.88 -22.51 -2.08
C ARG A 152 -12.51 -22.99 -2.56
N ILE A 153 -11.49 -22.98 -1.69
CA ILE A 153 -10.14 -23.42 -2.05
C ILE A 153 -9.98 -24.88 -1.62
N THR A 154 -9.92 -25.77 -2.60
CA THR A 154 -9.53 -27.17 -2.38
C THR A 154 -8.06 -27.21 -1.99
N GLN A 155 -7.76 -27.66 -0.78
CA GLN A 155 -6.39 -27.82 -0.28
C GLN A 155 -6.04 -29.30 -0.26
N VAL A 156 -4.95 -29.66 -0.94
CA VAL A 156 -4.45 -31.03 -1.01
C VAL A 156 -2.98 -31.05 -0.60
N ILE A 157 -2.61 -32.02 0.24
CA ILE A 157 -1.23 -32.25 0.65
C ILE A 157 -0.73 -33.50 -0.08
N HIS A 158 0.37 -33.37 -0.81
CA HIS A 158 1.06 -34.50 -1.45
C HIS A 158 2.37 -34.80 -0.71
N PRO A 159 2.43 -35.85 0.14
CA PRO A 159 3.66 -36.26 0.80
C PRO A 159 4.66 -36.78 -0.23
N VAL A 160 5.83 -36.14 -0.32
CA VAL A 160 6.85 -36.50 -1.30
C VAL A 160 8.26 -36.20 -0.78
N GLY A 161 9.20 -37.09 -1.08
CA GLY A 161 10.62 -36.87 -0.77
C GLY A 161 11.17 -35.61 -1.43
N ARG A 162 12.08 -34.91 -0.76
CA ARG A 162 12.59 -33.59 -1.20
C ARG A 162 13.08 -33.58 -2.66
N GLY A 163 13.79 -34.63 -3.10
CA GLY A 163 14.31 -34.75 -4.47
C GLY A 163 13.24 -34.97 -5.54
N LYS A 164 12.03 -35.42 -5.17
CA LYS A 164 10.94 -35.74 -6.11
C LYS A 164 9.90 -34.62 -6.27
N LYS A 165 10.03 -33.52 -5.49
CA LYS A 165 9.06 -32.40 -5.51
C LYS A 165 8.83 -31.80 -6.90
N LYS A 166 9.88 -31.66 -7.72
CA LYS A 166 9.75 -31.12 -9.08
C LYS A 166 8.98 -32.06 -10.01
N GLN A 167 9.29 -33.34 -9.96
CA GLN A 167 8.60 -34.36 -10.77
C GLN A 167 7.12 -34.46 -10.36
N ALA A 168 6.83 -34.42 -9.06
CA ALA A 168 5.47 -34.39 -8.55
C ALA A 168 4.71 -33.14 -9.02
N LEU A 169 5.34 -31.96 -8.94
CA LEU A 169 4.74 -30.72 -9.44
C LEU A 169 4.41 -30.82 -10.94
N LEU A 170 5.36 -31.27 -11.76
CA LEU A 170 5.14 -31.45 -13.21
C LEU A 170 3.97 -32.41 -13.47
N HIS A 171 3.94 -33.54 -12.77
CA HIS A 171 2.87 -34.52 -12.90
C HIS A 171 1.50 -33.92 -12.58
N ILE A 172 1.37 -33.20 -11.46
CA ILE A 172 0.11 -32.58 -11.03
C ILE A 172 -0.36 -31.52 -12.04
N ILE A 173 0.56 -30.70 -12.55
CA ILE A 173 0.22 -29.67 -13.57
C ILE A 173 -0.29 -30.33 -14.85
N GLN A 174 0.36 -31.41 -15.30
CA GLN A 174 -0.02 -32.14 -16.50
C GLN A 174 -1.34 -32.91 -16.32
N GLU A 175 -1.52 -33.56 -15.18
CA GLU A 175 -2.72 -34.35 -14.86
C GLU A 175 -3.99 -33.48 -14.84
N HIS A 176 -3.87 -32.24 -14.34
CA HIS A 176 -4.99 -31.31 -14.26
C HIS A 176 -5.05 -30.27 -15.39
N ASP A 177 -4.13 -30.36 -16.36
CA ASP A 177 -4.05 -29.47 -17.53
C ASP A 177 -4.06 -27.96 -17.17
N TRP A 178 -3.28 -27.58 -16.16
CA TRP A 178 -3.26 -26.18 -15.70
C TRP A 178 -2.40 -25.29 -16.59
N SER A 179 -3.00 -24.23 -17.12
CA SER A 179 -2.33 -23.27 -18.02
C SER A 179 -1.61 -22.12 -17.30
N GLN A 180 -2.05 -21.76 -16.09
CA GLN A 180 -1.42 -20.74 -15.25
C GLN A 180 -1.29 -21.23 -13.81
N VAL A 181 -0.05 -21.39 -13.35
CA VAL A 181 0.27 -21.95 -12.03
C VAL A 181 1.25 -21.05 -11.31
N LEU A 182 0.91 -20.61 -10.09
CA LEU A 182 1.83 -19.91 -9.20
C LEU A 182 2.52 -20.91 -8.26
N VAL A 183 3.83 -21.05 -8.41
CA VAL A 183 4.64 -21.94 -7.56
C VAL A 183 5.46 -21.11 -6.57
N VAL A 184 5.07 -21.16 -5.30
CA VAL A 184 5.78 -20.45 -4.22
C VAL A 184 6.85 -21.37 -3.64
N THR A 185 8.10 -20.90 -3.62
CA THR A 185 9.22 -21.61 -2.99
C THR A 185 9.83 -20.77 -1.88
N ARG A 186 10.52 -21.41 -0.93
CA ARG A 186 11.10 -20.73 0.24
C ARG A 186 12.22 -19.75 -0.13
N THR A 187 12.99 -20.03 -1.19
CA THR A 187 14.19 -19.26 -1.53
C THR A 187 14.21 -18.87 -3.00
N LYS A 188 14.82 -17.73 -3.32
CA LYS A 188 15.02 -17.27 -4.71
C LYS A 188 15.78 -18.30 -5.56
N PHE A 189 16.81 -18.93 -4.99
CA PHE A 189 17.54 -20.01 -5.65
C PHE A 189 16.64 -21.21 -5.96
N GLY A 190 15.70 -21.54 -5.07
CA GLY A 190 14.69 -22.56 -5.32
C GLY A 190 13.76 -22.20 -6.48
N ALA A 191 13.30 -20.95 -6.54
CA ALA A 191 12.42 -20.47 -7.60
C ALA A 191 13.08 -20.57 -8.98
N ASN A 192 14.31 -20.09 -9.13
CA ASN A 192 15.06 -20.17 -10.41
C ASN A 192 15.33 -21.60 -10.88
N ASN A 193 15.34 -22.57 -9.96
CA ASN A 193 15.53 -23.98 -10.29
C ASN A 193 14.21 -24.68 -10.66
N VAL A 194 13.06 -24.06 -10.38
CA VAL A 194 11.71 -24.59 -10.67
C VAL A 194 11.12 -23.97 -11.93
N ALA A 195 11.42 -22.69 -12.19
CA ALA A 195 11.17 -22.02 -13.47
C ALA A 195 12.01 -22.65 -14.59
#